data_AF-A0A257Y4S1-F1
#
_entry.id   AF-A0A257Y4S1-F1
#
_cell.length_a   1.000
_cell.length_b   1.000
_cell.length_c   1.000
_cell.angle_alpha   90.00
_cell.angle_beta   90.00
_cell.angle_gamma   90.00
#
_symmetry.space_group_name_H-M   'P 1'
#
loop_
_entity.id
_entity.type
_entity.pdbx_description
1 polymer ?
#
loop_
_entity_poly.entity_id
_entity_poly.type
_entity_poly.pdbx_seq_one_letter_code
_entity_poly.pdbx_strand_id
1 'polypeptide(L)'
;MSNNLRATEIQEFLAKAGWGEAARTPLTADASTRRYERLRRKTETSMLMDAPPLESVPCPPGADEEERLKLGWNAIARLAASRVEAFAAVAGHLSNLGLSAPTILDADFPRGLALLEDLGDDLFAEVIRTGGDEIALYAAAGDVLAAVHRAPVPSTLPYRRGEWPVLAYDHLALSANLDLFVEWMPQRDLSMRINEQTRLRWERVRENMIGRAEDYPRALILR
;
A
#
# COMPACT_ATOMS: atom_id res chain seq x y z
N MET A 1 -15.47 0.45 24.88
CA MET A 1 -16.70 0.44 24.04
C MET A 1 -16.39 0.28 22.55
N SER A 2 -15.37 0.93 21.98
CA SER A 2 -15.00 0.82 20.55
C SER A 2 -14.64 -0.60 20.05
N ASN A 3 -13.86 -1.39 20.81
CA ASN A 3 -13.47 -2.74 20.37
C ASN A 3 -14.66 -3.71 20.16
N ASN A 4 -15.73 -3.57 20.94
CA ASN A 4 -16.91 -4.43 20.79
C ASN A 4 -17.65 -4.12 19.48
N LEU A 5 -17.70 -2.85 19.07
CA LEU A 5 -18.37 -2.47 17.82
C LEU A 5 -17.62 -3.02 16.60
N ARG A 6 -16.28 -2.91 16.58
CA ARG A 6 -15.49 -3.41 15.44
C ARG A 6 -15.59 -4.93 15.29
N ALA A 7 -15.56 -5.66 16.40
CA ALA A 7 -15.73 -7.11 16.39
C ALA A 7 -17.11 -7.51 15.81
N THR A 8 -18.18 -6.78 16.17
CA THR A 8 -19.52 -6.99 15.61
C THR A 8 -19.57 -6.68 14.11
N GLU A 9 -19.01 -5.57 13.65
CA GLU A 9 -18.96 -5.23 12.21
C GLU A 9 -18.26 -6.30 11.38
N ILE A 10 -17.12 -6.81 11.87
CA ILE A 10 -16.40 -7.91 11.23
C ILE A 10 -17.26 -9.18 11.21
N GLN A 11 -17.91 -9.53 12.32
CA GLN A 11 -18.74 -10.72 12.39
C GLN A 11 -19.94 -10.65 11.44
N GLU A 12 -20.62 -9.49 11.36
CA GLU A 12 -21.71 -9.25 10.41
C GLU A 12 -21.24 -9.41 8.96
N PHE A 13 -20.09 -8.81 8.63
CA PHE A 13 -19.48 -8.90 7.30
C PHE A 13 -19.15 -10.35 6.95
N LEU A 14 -18.46 -11.08 7.84
CA LEU A 14 -18.10 -12.48 7.63
C LEU A 14 -19.34 -13.37 7.51
N ALA A 15 -20.36 -13.19 8.35
CA ALA A 15 -21.60 -13.96 8.27
C ALA A 15 -22.29 -13.76 6.91
N LYS A 16 -22.38 -12.52 6.43
CA LYS A 16 -22.94 -12.19 5.12
C LYS A 16 -22.13 -12.79 3.97
N ALA A 17 -20.80 -12.80 4.08
CA ALA A 17 -19.91 -13.39 3.09
C ALA A 17 -19.82 -14.93 3.18
N GLY A 18 -20.52 -15.56 4.13
CA GLY A 18 -20.52 -17.02 4.34
C GLY A 18 -19.34 -17.56 5.16
N TRP A 19 -18.54 -16.69 5.78
CA TRP A 19 -17.37 -17.01 6.60
C TRP A 19 -17.59 -16.79 8.10
N GLY A 20 -18.84 -16.58 8.55
CA GLY A 20 -19.16 -16.23 9.95
C GLY A 20 -18.73 -17.26 10.99
N GLU A 21 -18.69 -18.54 10.63
CA GLU A 21 -18.26 -19.66 11.50
C GLU A 21 -16.78 -20.04 11.32
N ALA A 22 -16.03 -19.28 10.53
CA ALA A 22 -14.63 -19.60 10.26
C ALA A 22 -13.75 -19.34 11.49
N ALA A 23 -12.79 -20.24 11.74
CA ALA A 23 -11.75 -19.98 12.71
C ALA A 23 -10.86 -18.84 12.19
N ARG A 24 -10.59 -17.85 13.05
CA ARG A 24 -9.83 -16.64 12.72
C ARG A 24 -8.45 -16.70 13.37
N THR A 25 -7.39 -16.51 12.60
CA THR A 25 -6.01 -16.47 13.08
C THR A 25 -5.34 -15.19 12.60
N PRO A 26 -5.10 -14.20 13.47
CA PRO A 26 -4.40 -12.97 13.09
C PRO A 26 -3.00 -13.24 12.58
N LEU A 27 -2.60 -12.50 11.54
CA LEU A 27 -1.21 -12.44 11.10
C LEU A 27 -0.45 -11.41 11.93
N THR A 28 0.89 -11.52 11.92
CA THR A 28 1.76 -10.52 12.55
C THR A 28 1.49 -9.14 11.97
N ALA A 29 1.20 -8.18 12.85
CA ALA A 29 0.96 -6.80 12.45
C ALA A 29 2.28 -6.12 12.04
N ASP A 30 2.20 -5.22 11.07
CA ASP A 30 3.25 -4.29 10.68
C ASP A 30 2.93 -2.88 11.21
N ALA A 31 3.62 -1.85 10.69
CA ALA A 31 3.37 -0.45 11.06
C ALA A 31 2.09 0.14 10.42
N SER A 32 1.28 -0.67 9.73
CA SER A 32 0.02 -0.26 9.11
C SER A 32 -1.12 -0.25 10.13
N THR A 33 -2.12 0.57 9.86
CA THR A 33 -3.44 0.46 10.50
C THR A 33 -4.23 -0.76 9.99
N ARG A 34 -3.83 -1.33 8.85
CA ARG A 34 -4.45 -2.49 8.22
C ARG A 34 -3.96 -3.77 8.88
N ARG A 35 -4.87 -4.69 9.12
CA ARG A 35 -4.60 -6.00 9.72
C ARG A 35 -5.18 -7.09 8.85
N TYR A 36 -4.55 -8.26 8.92
CA TYR A 36 -5.03 -9.44 8.23
C TYR A 36 -5.26 -10.57 9.22
N GLU A 37 -6.32 -11.33 8.99
CA GLU A 37 -6.59 -12.57 9.70
C GLU A 37 -6.85 -13.66 8.70
N ARG A 38 -6.16 -14.79 8.84
CA ARG A 38 -6.47 -16.00 8.09
C ARG A 38 -7.75 -16.61 8.64
N LEU A 39 -8.68 -16.87 7.74
CA LEU A 39 -9.93 -17.57 7.99
C LEU A 39 -9.79 -19.03 7.57
N ARG A 40 -10.28 -19.95 8.39
CA ARG A 40 -10.33 -21.38 8.09
C ARG A 40 -11.73 -21.92 8.27
N ARG A 41 -12.26 -22.54 7.20
CA ARG A 41 -13.54 -23.23 7.20
C ARG A 41 -13.36 -24.60 6.55
N LYS A 42 -13.39 -25.67 7.35
CA LYS A 42 -13.08 -27.03 6.91
C LYS A 42 -11.68 -27.07 6.26
N THR A 43 -11.60 -27.33 4.96
CA THR A 43 -10.37 -27.35 4.16
C THR A 43 -10.10 -26.06 3.39
N GLU A 44 -11.02 -25.09 3.45
CA GLU A 44 -10.91 -23.84 2.72
C GLU A 44 -10.24 -22.75 3.59
N THR A 45 -9.45 -21.91 2.93
CA THR A 45 -8.82 -20.73 3.52
C THR A 45 -9.21 -19.46 2.76
N SER A 46 -9.18 -18.34 3.47
CA SER A 46 -9.38 -16.99 2.94
C SER A 46 -8.73 -15.99 3.90
N MET A 47 -8.53 -14.75 3.47
CA MET A 47 -7.96 -13.70 4.30
C MET A 47 -8.99 -12.60 4.55
N LEU A 48 -9.26 -12.30 5.81
CA LEU A 48 -9.93 -11.07 6.20
C LEU A 48 -8.90 -9.94 6.20
N MET A 49 -9.20 -8.85 5.49
CA MET A 49 -8.56 -7.55 5.67
C MET A 49 -9.45 -6.67 6.55
N ASP A 50 -8.87 -6.15 7.64
CA ASP A 50 -9.43 -5.12 8.52
C ASP A 50 -8.62 -3.83 8.37
N ALA A 51 -9.19 -2.85 7.68
CA ALA A 51 -8.55 -1.59 7.29
C ALA A 51 -9.44 -0.39 7.68
N PRO A 52 -9.60 -0.10 8.99
CA PRO A 52 -10.53 0.92 9.43
C PRO A 52 -10.07 2.31 8.94
N PRO A 53 -10.99 3.20 8.52
CA PRO A 53 -10.65 4.49 7.94
C PRO A 53 -10.25 5.52 9.02
N LEU A 54 -9.16 5.24 9.74
CA LEU A 54 -8.65 6.06 10.84
C LEU A 54 -7.55 7.04 10.42
N GLU A 55 -7.00 6.84 9.24
CA GLU A 55 -5.91 7.66 8.70
C GLU A 55 -6.40 8.97 8.08
N SER A 56 -5.49 9.93 7.92
CA SER A 56 -5.73 11.15 7.14
C SER A 56 -6.20 10.81 5.72
N VAL A 57 -7.05 11.66 5.16
CA VAL A 57 -7.66 11.40 3.84
C VAL A 57 -6.61 11.32 2.73
N PRO A 58 -6.80 10.46 1.73
CA PRO A 58 -5.97 10.46 0.52
C PRO A 58 -6.03 11.80 -0.20
N CYS A 59 -5.03 12.09 -1.04
CA CYS A 59 -5.04 13.27 -1.88
C CYS A 59 -6.25 13.28 -2.83
N PRO A 60 -7.10 14.32 -2.82
CA PRO A 60 -8.12 14.51 -3.85
C PRO A 60 -7.47 14.70 -5.23
N PRO A 61 -8.10 14.22 -6.31
CA PRO A 61 -7.69 14.59 -7.67
C PRO A 61 -7.75 16.10 -7.87
N GLY A 62 -6.70 16.66 -8.47
CA GLY A 62 -6.61 18.10 -8.75
C GLY A 62 -6.21 18.98 -7.57
N ALA A 63 -6.02 18.42 -6.37
CA ALA A 63 -5.58 19.22 -5.22
C ALA A 63 -4.18 19.82 -5.45
N ASP A 64 -4.05 21.11 -5.17
CA ASP A 64 -2.77 21.81 -5.27
C ASP A 64 -1.86 21.55 -4.05
N GLU A 65 -0.66 22.12 -4.05
CA GLU A 65 0.31 21.92 -2.98
C GLU A 65 -0.17 22.49 -1.63
N GLU A 66 -0.83 23.64 -1.64
CA GLU A 66 -1.32 24.29 -0.43
C GLU A 66 -2.44 23.47 0.23
N GLU A 67 -3.37 22.96 -0.58
CA GLU A 67 -4.43 22.07 -0.14
C GLU A 67 -3.87 20.76 0.43
N ARG A 68 -2.90 20.15 -0.26
CA ARG A 68 -2.25 18.91 0.21
C ARG A 68 -1.54 19.10 1.54
N LEU A 69 -0.84 20.22 1.72
CA LEU A 69 -0.18 20.54 2.99
C LEU A 69 -1.19 20.65 4.15
N LYS A 70 -2.37 21.22 3.91
CA LYS A 70 -3.45 21.30 4.91
C LYS A 70 -4.08 19.95 5.23
N LEU A 71 -4.20 19.06 4.24
CA LEU A 71 -4.79 17.72 4.38
C LEU A 71 -3.85 16.72 5.07
N GLY A 72 -2.54 17.00 5.08
CA GLY A 72 -1.54 16.25 5.82
C GLY A 72 -0.85 15.15 5.02
N TRP A 73 -0.20 14.24 5.74
CA TRP A 73 0.82 13.35 5.17
C TRP A 73 0.33 12.49 3.99
N ASN A 74 -0.87 11.89 4.08
CA ASN A 74 -1.34 11.04 2.99
C ASN A 74 -1.59 11.82 1.69
N ALA A 75 -2.04 13.08 1.80
CA ALA A 75 -2.21 13.95 0.65
C ALA A 75 -0.86 14.42 0.07
N ILE A 76 0.10 14.77 0.94
CA ILE A 76 1.46 15.17 0.54
C ILE A 76 2.17 14.01 -0.17
N ALA A 77 2.21 12.83 0.46
CA ALA A 77 2.96 11.66 -0.01
C ALA A 77 2.22 10.80 -1.04
N ARG A 78 1.04 11.23 -1.53
CA ARG A 78 0.19 10.48 -2.47
C ARG A 78 -0.15 9.05 -1.97
N LEU A 79 -0.32 8.89 -0.66
CA LEU A 79 -0.71 7.62 -0.06
C LEU A 79 -2.22 7.41 -0.14
N ALA A 80 -2.62 6.17 -0.40
CA ALA A 80 -4.03 5.77 -0.41
C ALA A 80 -4.63 5.59 1.00
N ALA A 81 -3.87 5.84 2.06
CA ALA A 81 -4.28 5.59 3.45
C ALA A 81 -4.77 4.12 3.63
N SER A 82 -5.78 3.91 4.47
CA SER A 82 -6.41 2.60 4.71
C SER A 82 -7.49 2.24 3.69
N ARG A 83 -7.51 2.84 2.49
CA ARG A 83 -8.63 2.68 1.55
C ARG A 83 -8.62 1.31 0.87
N VAL A 84 -9.65 0.51 1.20
CA VAL A 84 -9.88 -0.81 0.61
C VAL A 84 -10.24 -0.72 -0.87
N GLU A 85 -10.85 0.38 -1.31
CA GLU A 85 -11.14 0.62 -2.74
C GLU A 85 -9.85 0.71 -3.57
N ALA A 86 -8.83 1.39 -3.03
CA ALA A 86 -7.53 1.52 -3.68
C ALA A 86 -6.84 0.16 -3.81
N PHE A 87 -6.88 -0.65 -2.74
CA PHE A 87 -6.35 -2.00 -2.75
C PHE A 87 -7.05 -2.87 -3.80
N ALA A 88 -8.39 -2.86 -3.82
CA ALA A 88 -9.19 -3.63 -4.78
C ALA A 88 -8.92 -3.20 -6.24
N ALA A 89 -8.77 -1.90 -6.48
CA ALA A 89 -8.48 -1.34 -7.80
C ALA A 89 -7.09 -1.77 -8.30
N VAL A 90 -6.06 -1.71 -7.45
CA VAL A 90 -4.70 -2.17 -7.80
C VAL A 90 -4.66 -3.69 -7.99
N ALA A 91 -5.30 -4.46 -7.10
CA ALA A 91 -5.37 -5.91 -7.23
C ALA A 91 -6.01 -6.32 -8.55
N GLY A 92 -7.17 -5.74 -8.90
CA GLY A 92 -7.85 -5.99 -10.17
C GLY A 92 -7.00 -5.60 -11.39
N HIS A 93 -6.27 -4.48 -11.31
CA HIS A 93 -5.35 -4.07 -12.39
C HIS A 93 -4.22 -5.09 -12.59
N LEU A 94 -3.55 -5.51 -11.51
CA LEU A 94 -2.48 -6.49 -11.58
C LEU A 94 -2.99 -7.85 -12.10
N SER A 95 -4.15 -8.31 -11.66
CA SER A 95 -4.79 -9.52 -12.19
C SER A 95 -5.10 -9.41 -13.68
N ASN A 96 -5.56 -8.25 -14.16
CA ASN A 96 -5.79 -8.01 -15.59
C ASN A 96 -4.49 -7.99 -16.42
N LEU A 97 -3.34 -7.72 -15.80
CA LEU A 97 -2.01 -7.90 -16.40
C LEU A 97 -1.53 -9.36 -16.38
N GLY A 98 -2.33 -10.30 -15.85
CA GLY A 98 -1.97 -11.71 -15.71
C GLY A 98 -1.11 -12.02 -14.48
N LEU A 99 -1.03 -11.10 -13.51
CA LEU A 99 -0.24 -11.26 -12.28
C LEU A 99 -1.12 -11.80 -11.14
N SER A 100 -0.48 -12.50 -10.20
CA SER A 100 -1.15 -13.12 -9.05
C SER A 100 -1.34 -12.16 -7.87
N ALA A 101 -2.14 -11.10 -8.06
CA ALA A 101 -2.68 -10.32 -6.94
C ALA A 101 -3.90 -11.04 -6.32
N PRO A 102 -4.18 -10.86 -5.01
CA PRO A 102 -5.26 -11.58 -4.35
C PRO A 102 -6.62 -11.18 -4.90
N THR A 103 -7.44 -12.19 -5.23
CA THR A 103 -8.83 -11.95 -5.65
C THR A 103 -9.65 -11.33 -4.52
N ILE A 104 -10.44 -10.29 -4.83
CA ILE A 104 -11.40 -9.70 -3.88
C ILE A 104 -12.71 -10.49 -3.93
N LEU A 105 -12.96 -11.32 -2.92
CA LEU A 105 -14.13 -12.21 -2.85
C LEU A 105 -15.39 -11.45 -2.40
N ASP A 106 -15.26 -10.59 -1.39
CA ASP A 106 -16.31 -9.65 -0.95
C ASP A 106 -15.66 -8.42 -0.30
N ALA A 107 -16.38 -7.30 -0.22
CA ALA A 107 -15.89 -6.09 0.41
C ALA A 107 -17.01 -5.19 0.95
N ASP A 108 -16.75 -4.59 2.11
CA ASP A 108 -17.50 -3.47 2.67
C ASP A 108 -16.58 -2.25 2.77
N PHE A 109 -16.53 -1.47 1.67
CA PHE A 109 -15.62 -0.34 1.56
C PHE A 109 -15.83 0.75 2.63
N PRO A 110 -17.08 1.19 2.94
CA PRO A 110 -17.31 2.16 4.01
C PRO A 110 -16.79 1.72 5.38
N ARG A 111 -16.89 0.42 5.69
CA ARG A 111 -16.38 -0.14 6.94
C ARG A 111 -14.90 -0.52 6.87
N GLY A 112 -14.26 -0.43 5.70
CA GLY A 112 -12.86 -0.81 5.51
C GLY A 112 -12.62 -2.31 5.73
N LEU A 113 -13.49 -3.16 5.17
CA LEU A 113 -13.38 -4.62 5.27
C LEU A 113 -13.30 -5.25 3.88
N ALA A 114 -12.46 -6.26 3.73
CA ALA A 114 -12.46 -7.13 2.55
C ALA A 114 -12.20 -8.58 2.91
N LEU A 115 -12.80 -9.46 2.13
CA LEU A 115 -12.54 -10.89 2.12
C LEU A 115 -11.75 -11.20 0.86
N LEU A 116 -10.58 -11.82 1.03
CA LEU A 116 -9.59 -11.99 -0.01
C LEU A 116 -9.25 -13.46 -0.18
N GLU A 117 -8.76 -13.80 -1.37
CA GLU A 117 -8.02 -15.03 -1.59
C GLU A 117 -6.82 -15.16 -0.63
N ASP A 118 -6.55 -16.38 -0.16
CA ASP A 118 -5.35 -16.71 0.60
C ASP A 118 -4.29 -17.27 -0.35
N LEU A 119 -3.23 -16.51 -0.59
CA LEU A 119 -2.13 -16.88 -1.51
C LEU A 119 -1.13 -17.88 -0.89
N GLY A 120 -1.38 -18.34 0.34
CA GLY A 120 -0.55 -19.34 1.01
C GLY A 120 0.58 -18.76 1.86
N ASP A 121 1.57 -19.60 2.16
CA ASP A 121 2.61 -19.33 3.17
C ASP A 121 4.05 -19.38 2.63
N ASP A 122 4.23 -19.61 1.32
CA ASP A 122 5.54 -19.73 0.68
C ASP A 122 6.17 -18.35 0.43
N LEU A 123 6.37 -17.60 1.53
CA LEU A 123 7.04 -16.30 1.51
C LEU A 123 8.47 -16.48 0.98
N PHE A 124 8.90 -15.64 0.03
CA PHE A 124 10.25 -15.71 -0.54
C PHE A 124 11.34 -15.78 0.53
N ALA A 125 11.21 -14.98 1.60
CA ALA A 125 12.18 -14.99 2.71
C ALA A 125 12.30 -16.38 3.36
N GLU A 126 11.19 -17.10 3.53
CA GLU A 126 11.16 -18.43 4.15
C GLU A 126 11.63 -19.53 3.20
N VAL A 127 11.22 -19.44 1.93
CA VAL A 127 11.67 -20.35 0.87
C VAL A 127 13.18 -20.24 0.69
N ILE A 128 13.73 -19.03 0.64
CA ILE A 128 15.18 -18.80 0.55
C ILE A 128 15.89 -19.35 1.79
N ARG A 129 15.38 -19.03 2.98
CA ARG A 129 15.95 -19.51 4.25
C ARG A 129 16.03 -21.03 4.33
N THR A 130 15.08 -21.74 3.69
CA THR A 130 15.02 -23.21 3.68
C THR A 130 15.75 -23.87 2.50
N GLY A 131 16.46 -23.08 1.67
CA GLY A 131 17.32 -23.58 0.60
C GLY A 131 16.78 -23.40 -0.82
N GLY A 132 15.72 -22.61 -1.00
CA GLY A 132 15.24 -22.20 -2.32
C GLY A 132 16.24 -21.30 -3.06
N ASP A 133 16.11 -21.25 -4.38
CA ASP A 133 17.00 -20.44 -5.24
C ASP A 133 16.61 -18.96 -5.18
N GLU A 134 17.38 -18.20 -4.39
CA GLU A 134 17.20 -16.75 -4.24
C GLU A 134 17.28 -16.01 -5.57
N ILE A 135 18.22 -16.37 -6.46
CA ILE A 135 18.41 -15.67 -7.73
C ILE A 135 17.17 -15.87 -8.61
N ALA A 136 16.66 -17.10 -8.70
CA ALA A 136 15.47 -17.39 -9.48
C ALA A 136 14.23 -16.64 -8.95
N LEU A 137 14.04 -16.58 -7.63
CA LEU A 137 12.92 -15.90 -7.01
C LEU A 137 12.96 -14.38 -7.25
N TYR A 138 14.11 -13.74 -7.00
CA TYR A 138 14.26 -12.30 -7.26
C TYR A 138 14.21 -11.97 -8.76
N ALA A 139 14.70 -12.85 -9.64
CA ALA A 139 14.52 -12.69 -11.09
C ALA A 139 13.04 -12.67 -11.47
N ALA A 140 12.23 -13.60 -10.93
CA ALA A 140 10.79 -13.62 -11.16
C ALA A 140 10.10 -12.36 -10.63
N ALA A 141 10.49 -11.84 -9.46
CA ALA A 141 9.99 -10.55 -8.96
C ALA A 141 10.38 -9.38 -9.88
N GLY A 142 11.60 -9.39 -10.42
CA GLY A 142 12.04 -8.42 -11.42
C GLY A 142 11.20 -8.48 -12.70
N ASP A 143 10.84 -9.67 -13.17
CA ASP A 143 9.95 -9.85 -14.32
C ASP A 143 8.55 -9.30 -14.06
N VAL A 144 8.00 -9.47 -12.85
CA VAL A 144 6.74 -8.87 -12.43
C VAL A 144 6.81 -7.34 -12.51
N LEU A 145 7.83 -6.72 -11.92
CA LEU A 145 8.00 -5.26 -11.97
C LEU A 145 8.16 -4.77 -13.41
N ALA A 146 8.92 -5.49 -14.24
CA ALA A 146 9.09 -5.15 -15.65
C ALA A 146 7.79 -5.28 -16.44
N ALA A 147 6.91 -6.24 -16.11
CA ALA A 147 5.59 -6.38 -16.71
C ALA A 147 4.67 -5.20 -16.35
N VAL A 148 4.66 -4.78 -15.07
CA VAL A 148 3.90 -3.61 -14.62
C VAL A 148 4.40 -2.33 -15.30
N HIS A 149 5.72 -2.14 -15.38
CA HIS A 149 6.32 -0.96 -16.02
C HIS A 149 6.06 -0.88 -17.53
N ARG A 150 5.86 -2.01 -18.21
CA ARG A 150 5.54 -2.07 -19.65
C ARG A 150 4.05 -1.81 -19.93
N ALA A 151 3.18 -1.98 -18.95
CA ALA A 151 1.75 -1.73 -19.13
C ALA A 151 1.46 -0.24 -19.37
N PRO A 152 0.42 0.12 -20.13
CA PRO A 152 -0.01 1.50 -20.26
C PRO A 152 -0.31 2.12 -18.89
N VAL A 153 0.19 3.33 -18.65
CA VAL A 153 -0.02 4.02 -17.38
C VAL A 153 -1.49 4.44 -17.25
N PRO A 154 -2.24 3.88 -16.29
CA PRO A 154 -3.64 4.25 -16.11
C PRO A 154 -3.75 5.59 -15.39
N SER A 155 -4.73 6.41 -15.75
CA SER A 155 -5.13 7.60 -14.98
C SER A 155 -6.14 7.25 -13.86
N THR A 156 -6.92 6.19 -14.07
CA THR A 156 -7.85 5.62 -13.08
C THR A 156 -7.83 4.10 -13.15
N LEU A 157 -8.17 3.45 -12.03
CA LEU A 157 -8.27 2.00 -11.90
C LEU A 157 -9.68 1.61 -11.45
N PRO A 158 -10.41 0.76 -12.19
CA PRO A 158 -11.75 0.36 -11.81
C PRO A 158 -11.74 -0.60 -10.61
N TYR A 159 -12.76 -0.50 -9.78
CA TYR A 159 -13.14 -1.50 -8.79
C TYR A 159 -14.66 -1.70 -8.82
N ARG A 160 -15.19 -2.67 -8.06
CA ARG A 160 -16.61 -3.10 -8.15
C ARG A 160 -17.66 -1.96 -8.09
N ARG A 161 -17.34 -0.82 -7.46
CA ARG A 161 -18.31 0.28 -7.23
C ARG A 161 -17.79 1.66 -7.65
N GLY A 162 -16.75 1.74 -8.47
CA GLY A 162 -16.22 3.02 -8.91
C GLY A 162 -14.84 2.91 -9.53
N GLU A 163 -14.14 4.04 -9.53
CA GLU A 163 -12.77 4.14 -10.03
C GLU A 163 -11.88 4.80 -8.98
N TRP A 164 -10.64 4.34 -8.90
CA TRP A 164 -9.61 4.89 -8.03
C TRP A 164 -8.64 5.73 -8.87
N PRO A 165 -8.37 7.00 -8.50
CA PRO A 165 -7.45 7.84 -9.25
C PRO A 165 -6.00 7.39 -9.05
N VAL A 166 -5.24 7.34 -10.15
CA VAL A 166 -3.78 7.15 -10.12
C VAL A 166 -3.14 8.51 -10.30
N LEU A 167 -2.51 9.00 -9.23
CA LEU A 167 -1.94 10.33 -9.17
C LEU A 167 -0.45 10.27 -9.42
N ALA A 168 0.07 11.27 -10.13
CA ALA A 168 1.49 11.38 -10.37
C ALA A 168 2.24 11.51 -9.04
N TYR A 169 3.32 10.74 -8.90
CA TYR A 169 4.31 10.94 -7.86
C TYR A 169 5.17 12.15 -8.27
N ASP A 170 4.71 13.32 -7.82
CA ASP A 170 5.18 14.64 -8.24
C ASP A 170 6.29 15.18 -7.33
N HIS A 171 6.77 16.38 -7.67
CA HIS A 171 7.82 17.08 -6.93
C HIS A 171 7.56 17.13 -5.42
N LEU A 172 6.36 17.54 -4.99
CA LEU A 172 6.02 17.63 -3.57
C LEU A 172 6.09 16.25 -2.89
N ALA A 173 5.56 15.20 -3.53
CA ALA A 173 5.61 13.85 -2.97
C ALA A 173 7.05 13.31 -2.87
N LEU A 174 7.85 13.52 -3.93
CA LEU A 174 9.27 13.16 -3.96
C LEU A 174 10.06 13.90 -2.88
N SER A 175 9.90 15.23 -2.79
CA SER A 175 10.57 16.09 -1.82
C SER A 175 10.27 15.69 -0.39
N ALA A 176 8.98 15.55 -0.05
CA ALA A 176 8.55 15.20 1.30
C ALA A 176 9.06 13.82 1.74
N ASN A 177 9.10 12.83 0.84
CA ASN A 177 9.61 11.50 1.19
C ASN A 177 11.13 11.47 1.33
N LEU A 178 11.87 12.23 0.53
CA LEU A 178 13.32 12.35 0.66
C LEU A 178 13.68 13.08 1.98
N ASP A 179 12.93 14.11 2.35
CA ASP A 179 13.20 14.91 3.56
C ASP A 179 13.06 14.17 4.88
N LEU A 180 12.35 13.04 4.89
CA LEU A 180 12.32 12.15 6.05
C LEU A 180 13.73 11.75 6.50
N PHE A 181 14.70 11.63 5.59
CA PHE A 181 16.08 11.33 5.96
C PHE A 181 16.67 12.41 6.88
N VAL A 182 16.62 13.68 6.48
CA VAL A 182 17.20 14.79 7.26
C VAL A 182 16.39 15.13 8.50
N GLU A 183 15.11 14.75 8.56
CA GLU A 183 14.24 14.92 9.71
C GLU A 183 14.44 13.84 10.78
N TRP A 184 14.56 12.57 10.37
CA TRP A 184 14.57 11.44 11.28
C TRP A 184 15.98 10.95 11.63
N MET A 185 16.93 11.05 10.71
CA MET A 185 18.27 10.52 10.95
C MET A 185 18.97 11.16 12.16
N PRO A 186 18.87 12.49 12.41
CA PRO A 186 19.41 13.10 13.63
C PRO A 186 18.74 12.64 14.93
N GLN A 187 17.49 12.18 14.86
CA GLN A 187 16.78 11.63 16.02
C GLN A 187 17.25 10.21 16.34
N ARG A 188 17.69 9.46 15.31
CA ARG A 188 18.24 8.11 15.44
C ARG A 188 19.72 8.10 15.80
N ASP A 189 20.51 8.95 15.15
CA ASP A 189 21.95 9.08 15.36
C ASP A 189 22.27 10.51 15.80
N LEU A 190 22.44 10.66 17.11
CA LEU A 190 22.71 11.95 17.75
C LEU A 190 24.07 12.56 17.35
N SER A 191 24.94 11.80 16.68
CA SER A 191 26.19 12.32 16.11
C SER A 191 25.94 13.10 14.81
N MET A 192 24.83 12.83 14.11
CA MET A 192 24.46 13.53 12.90
C MET A 192 23.87 14.90 13.23
N ARG A 193 24.53 15.97 12.76
CA ARG A 193 24.04 17.35 12.91
C ARG A 193 23.59 17.93 11.58
N ILE A 194 22.29 18.16 11.46
CA ILE A 194 21.71 18.90 10.33
C ILE A 194 21.55 20.36 10.77
N ASN A 195 22.56 21.18 10.48
CA ASN A 195 22.47 22.63 10.61
C ASN A 195 21.93 23.25 9.30
N GLU A 196 21.73 24.57 9.29
CA GLU A 196 21.21 25.31 8.13
C GLU A 196 22.05 25.06 6.86
N GLN A 197 23.38 25.10 6.97
CA GLN A 197 24.27 24.86 5.83
C GLN A 197 24.11 23.44 5.25
N THR A 198 24.02 22.42 6.10
CA THR A 198 23.80 21.04 5.68
C THR A 198 22.40 20.85 5.09
N ARG A 199 21.38 21.53 5.63
CA ARG A 199 20.01 21.52 5.08
C ARG A 199 19.98 22.12 3.67
N LEU A 200 20.58 23.28 3.45
CA LEU A 200 20.68 23.90 2.13
C LEU A 200 21.45 23.01 1.12
N ARG A 201 22.50 22.34 1.58
CA ARG A 201 23.23 21.36 0.76
C ARG A 201 22.34 20.18 0.38
N TRP A 202 21.59 19.64 1.34
CA TRP A 202 20.65 18.54 1.11
C TRP A 202 19.59 18.93 0.10
N GLU A 203 18.94 20.09 0.28
CA GLU A 203 17.94 20.63 -0.64
C GLU A 203 18.50 20.71 -2.06
N ARG A 204 19.70 21.27 -2.25
CA ARG A 204 20.33 21.32 -3.57
C ARG A 204 20.56 19.93 -4.18
N VAL A 205 20.98 18.94 -3.40
CA VAL A 205 21.15 17.57 -3.90
C VAL A 205 19.81 16.95 -4.27
N ARG A 206 18.81 17.12 -3.40
CA ARG A 206 17.44 16.64 -3.58
C ARG A 206 16.82 17.21 -4.85
N GLU A 207 16.87 18.53 -5.05
CA GLU A 207 16.33 19.18 -6.25
C GLU A 207 16.98 18.67 -7.54
N ASN A 208 18.30 18.48 -7.54
CA ASN A 208 18.99 17.90 -8.71
C ASN A 208 18.55 16.44 -8.97
N MET A 209 18.34 15.64 -7.92
CA MET A 209 17.87 14.26 -8.06
C MET A 209 16.43 14.21 -8.55
N ILE A 210 15.56 15.08 -8.05
CA ILE A 210 14.16 15.18 -8.48
C ILE A 210 14.08 15.61 -9.94
N GLY A 211 14.83 16.65 -10.35
CA GLY A 211 14.86 17.06 -11.76
C GLY A 211 15.25 15.91 -12.69
N ARG A 212 16.25 15.11 -12.31
CA ARG A 212 16.61 13.90 -13.08
C ARG A 212 15.52 12.83 -13.04
N ALA A 213 14.81 12.69 -11.92
CA ALA A 213 13.74 11.70 -11.79
C ALA A 213 12.54 12.06 -12.68
N GLU A 214 12.24 13.34 -12.81
CA GLU A 214 11.13 13.86 -13.62
C GLU A 214 11.37 13.72 -15.12
N ASP A 215 12.62 13.65 -15.56
CA ASP A 215 13.01 13.40 -16.96
C ASP A 215 12.80 11.95 -17.41
N TYR A 216 12.64 10.99 -16.48
CA TYR A 216 12.41 9.59 -16.85
C TYR A 216 10.98 9.38 -17.37
N PRO A 217 10.77 8.41 -18.29
CA PRO A 217 9.44 8.01 -18.72
C PRO A 217 8.56 7.67 -17.52
N ARG A 218 7.33 8.20 -17.52
CA ARG A 218 6.35 7.88 -16.49
C ARG A 218 5.87 6.44 -16.70
N ALA A 219 5.89 5.67 -15.62
CA ALA A 219 5.39 4.30 -15.55
C ALA A 219 4.55 4.14 -14.27
N LEU A 220 3.67 3.14 -14.25
CA LEU A 220 3.05 2.70 -13.00
C LEU A 220 4.12 2.00 -12.15
N ILE A 221 4.31 2.46 -10.92
CA ILE A 221 5.29 1.91 -9.98
C ILE A 221 4.53 1.33 -8.78
N LEU A 222 4.92 0.13 -8.35
CA LEU A 222 4.50 -0.44 -7.07
C LEU A 222 5.50 0.01 -5.99
N ARG A 223 5.00 0.70 -4.96
CA ARG A 223 5.78 1.25 -3.84
C ARG A 223 5.36 0.62 -2.52
#